data_AF-A0A151JZ58-F1
#
_entry.id   AF-A0A151JZ58-F1
#
_cell.length_a   1.000
_cell.length_b   1.000
_cell.length_c   1.000
_cell.angle_alpha   90.00
_cell.angle_beta   90.00
_cell.angle_gamma   90.00
#
_symmetry.space_group_name_H-M   'P 1'
#
loop_
_entity.id
_entity.type
_entity.pdbx_description
1 polymer ?
#
loop_
_entity_poly.entity_id
_entity_poly.type
_entity_poly.pdbx_seq_one_letter_code
_entity_poly.pdbx_strand_id
1 'polypeptide(L)'
;MTDELESYGRGSFIESFVSGGPKFYAYVVRTPEGRRHEICKVKGITLNYKNSRIINFNSIRKLIIDNERERRDEEEEETGRVAINLRFNAIRRTAFHGIVTRNETKTCAPVLVKRKFIDNRYSLPYGFRRE
;
A
#
# COMPACT_ATOMS: atom_id res chain seq x y z
N MET A 1 13.81 -16.25 -8.51
CA MET A 1 13.17 -15.25 -7.63
C MET A 1 14.22 -14.88 -6.62
N THR A 2 14.82 -13.70 -6.72
CA THR A 2 15.89 -13.27 -5.80
C THR A 2 15.26 -13.04 -4.43
N ASP A 3 15.89 -13.55 -3.37
CA ASP A 3 15.40 -13.35 -2.01
C ASP A 3 15.56 -11.86 -1.64
N GLU A 4 14.45 -11.12 -1.67
CA GLU A 4 14.42 -9.70 -1.30
C GLU A 4 14.89 -9.46 0.15
N LEU A 5 15.03 -10.51 0.96
CA LEU A 5 15.48 -10.44 2.34
C LEU A 5 17.00 -10.58 2.50
N GLU A 6 17.71 -11.15 1.53
CA GLU A 6 19.18 -11.32 1.60
C GLU A 6 19.90 -9.98 1.74
N SER A 7 19.37 -8.90 1.16
CA SER A 7 19.94 -7.55 1.29
C SER A 7 19.93 -7.01 2.72
N TYR A 8 19.09 -7.56 3.60
CA TYR A 8 19.00 -7.18 5.01
C TYR A 8 19.87 -8.07 5.91
N GLY A 9 20.54 -9.08 5.34
CA GLY A 9 21.41 -10.01 6.04
C GLY A 9 20.80 -11.40 6.18
N ARG A 10 21.67 -12.41 6.24
CA ARG A 10 21.29 -13.82 6.36
C ARG A 10 20.47 -14.04 7.64
N GLY A 11 19.35 -14.76 7.52
CA GLY A 11 18.44 -15.02 8.65
C GLY A 11 17.45 -13.89 8.93
N SER A 12 17.40 -12.86 8.09
CA SER A 12 16.32 -11.88 8.13
C SER A 12 15.00 -12.50 7.69
N PHE A 13 13.91 -12.12 8.34
CA PHE A 13 12.58 -12.61 8.00
C PHE A 13 11.54 -11.50 8.08
N ILE A 14 10.41 -11.70 7.39
CA ILE A 14 9.28 -10.78 7.44
C ILE A 14 8.52 -11.04 8.74
N GLU A 15 8.57 -10.07 9.66
CA GLU A 15 7.86 -10.11 10.94
C GLU A 15 6.38 -9.75 10.76
N SER A 16 6.07 -8.85 9.84
CA SER A 16 4.69 -8.41 9.60
C SER A 16 4.49 -8.05 8.15
N PHE A 17 3.33 -8.40 7.61
CA PHE A 17 2.97 -8.17 6.22
C PHE A 17 1.54 -7.64 6.12
N VAL A 18 1.33 -6.66 5.24
CA VAL A 18 0.03 -6.14 4.90
C VAL A 18 -0.07 -5.93 3.39
N SER A 19 -1.19 -6.33 2.80
CA SER A 19 -1.47 -6.17 1.37
C SER A 19 -2.85 -5.59 1.15
N GLY A 20 -2.93 -4.55 0.32
CA GLY A 20 -4.20 -4.04 -0.22
C GLY A 20 -4.31 -4.27 -1.72
N GLY A 21 -3.58 -5.25 -2.27
CA GLY A 21 -3.68 -5.71 -3.64
C GLY A 21 -2.37 -5.71 -4.43
N PRO A 22 -2.45 -5.97 -5.75
CA PRO A 22 -1.27 -6.03 -6.62
C PRO A 22 -0.47 -4.72 -6.57
N LYS A 23 0.81 -4.80 -6.21
CA LYS A 23 1.75 -3.66 -6.13
C LYS A 23 1.32 -2.57 -5.13
N PHE A 24 0.52 -2.96 -4.13
CA PHE A 24 0.13 -2.15 -2.98
C PHE A 24 0.25 -2.98 -1.69
N TYR A 25 1.45 -3.05 -1.13
CA TYR A 25 1.75 -3.83 0.06
C TYR A 25 2.84 -3.18 0.90
N ALA A 26 2.93 -3.54 2.18
CA ALA A 26 3.99 -3.13 3.07
C ALA A 26 4.38 -4.28 3.98
N TYR A 27 5.64 -4.32 4.38
CA TYR A 27 6.15 -5.35 5.26
C TYR A 27 7.26 -4.83 6.15
N VAL A 28 7.43 -5.51 7.27
CA VAL A 28 8.47 -5.24 8.26
C VAL A 28 9.42 -6.43 8.27
N VAL A 29 10.70 -6.16 8.05
CA VAL A 29 11.77 -7.16 8.14
C VAL A 29 12.47 -7.03 9.47
N ARG A 30 12.64 -8.15 10.18
CA ARG A 30 13.44 -8.25 11.39
C ARG A 30 14.73 -8.98 11.07
N THR A 31 15.85 -8.33 11.38
CA THR A 31 17.18 -8.93 11.26
C THR A 31 17.52 -9.73 12.52
N PRO A 32 18.48 -10.67 12.48
CA PRO A 32 18.97 -11.36 13.66
C PRO A 32 19.57 -10.42 14.72
N GLU A 33 20.09 -9.26 14.30
CA GLU A 33 20.62 -8.19 15.17
C GLU A 33 19.51 -7.39 15.89
N GLY A 34 18.23 -7.71 15.63
CA GLY A 34 17.09 -7.01 16.21
C GLY A 34 16.73 -5.70 15.49
N ARG A 35 17.44 -5.33 14.42
CA ARG A 35 17.08 -4.16 13.59
C ARG A 35 15.80 -4.44 12.81
N ARG A 36 14.97 -3.40 12.73
CA ARG A 36 13.68 -3.42 12.06
C ARG A 36 13.71 -2.52 10.83
N HIS A 37 13.37 -3.08 9.67
CA HIS A 37 13.26 -2.35 8.42
C HIS A 37 11.82 -2.32 7.95
N GLU A 38 11.28 -1.14 7.71
CA GLU A 38 9.93 -0.97 7.15
C GLU A 38 10.01 -0.71 5.66
N ILE A 39 9.27 -1.49 4.89
CA ILE A 39 9.23 -1.38 3.44
C ILE A 39 7.79 -1.18 3.00
N CYS A 40 7.58 -0.16 2.19
CA CYS A 40 6.30 0.11 1.54
C CYS A 40 6.48 0.01 0.02
N LYS A 41 5.58 -0.71 -0.64
CA LYS A 41 5.53 -0.88 -2.08
C LYS A 41 4.18 -0.38 -2.58
N VAL A 42 4.17 0.88 -3.01
CA VAL A 42 2.97 1.59 -3.48
C VAL A 42 3.20 2.09 -4.90
N LYS A 43 2.68 1.35 -5.89
CA LYS A 43 2.84 1.73 -7.29
C LYS A 43 2.18 3.08 -7.60
N GLY A 44 2.85 3.89 -8.40
CA GLY A 44 2.33 5.18 -8.86
C GLY A 44 2.62 6.34 -7.91
N ILE A 45 3.25 6.08 -6.76
CA ILE A 45 3.65 7.11 -5.79
C ILE A 45 5.15 7.02 -5.56
N THR A 46 5.84 8.14 -5.70
CA THR A 46 7.27 8.22 -5.38
C THR A 46 7.41 8.35 -3.86
N LEU A 47 8.06 7.37 -3.23
CA LEU A 47 8.37 7.37 -1.79
C LEU A 47 9.63 8.20 -1.51
N ASN A 48 9.53 9.52 -1.67
CA ASN A 48 10.53 10.44 -1.14
C ASN A 48 10.38 10.58 0.38
N TYR A 49 11.34 11.24 1.05
CA TYR A 49 11.32 11.40 2.51
C TYR A 49 10.02 11.99 3.07
N LYS A 50 9.45 12.99 2.38
CA LYS A 50 8.19 13.62 2.80
C LYS A 50 7.01 12.65 2.67
N ASN A 51 6.93 11.94 1.55
CA ASN A 51 5.86 10.99 1.27
C ASN A 51 5.99 9.72 2.11
N SER A 52 7.21 9.26 2.43
CA SER A 52 7.44 8.07 3.27
C SER A 52 7.09 8.29 4.73
N ARG A 53 7.09 9.55 5.21
CA ARG A 53 6.52 9.90 6.52
C ARG A 53 5.01 9.70 6.55
N ILE A 54 4.32 9.94 5.43
CA ILE A 54 2.86 9.83 5.30
C ILE A 54 2.44 8.39 4.95
N ILE A 55 3.14 7.76 4.00
CA ILE A 55 2.97 6.38 3.58
C ILE A 55 4.06 5.55 4.23
N ASN A 56 3.69 4.92 5.34
CA ASN A 56 4.49 3.97 6.10
C ASN A 56 3.68 2.69 6.37
N PHE A 57 4.29 1.73 7.05
CA PHE A 57 3.63 0.46 7.34
C PHE A 57 2.32 0.66 8.13
N ASN A 58 2.34 1.52 9.14
CA ASN A 58 1.19 1.78 10.00
C ASN A 58 0.06 2.49 9.24
N SER A 59 0.38 3.46 8.38
CA SER A 59 -0.62 4.17 7.60
C SER A 59 -1.30 3.26 6.58
N ILE A 60 -0.56 2.37 5.90
CA ILE A 60 -1.11 1.38 4.97
C ILE A 60 -1.97 0.36 5.73
N ARG A 61 -1.49 -0.12 6.89
CA ARG A 61 -2.26 -1.03 7.74
C ARG A 61 -3.58 -0.42 8.19
N LYS A 62 -3.55 0.82 8.67
CA LYS A 62 -4.74 1.57 9.08
C LYS A 62 -5.70 1.74 7.89
N LEU A 63 -5.19 2.19 6.74
CA LEU A 63 -5.98 2.39 5.52
C LEU A 63 -6.75 1.14 5.11
N ILE A 64 -6.13 -0.04 5.17
CA ILE A 64 -6.76 -1.31 4.78
C ILE A 64 -7.80 -1.74 5.82
N ILE A 65 -7.52 -1.60 7.11
CA ILE A 65 -8.45 -1.95 8.19
C ILE A 65 -9.69 -1.05 8.13
N ASP A 66 -9.51 0.26 7.94
CA ASP A 66 -10.61 1.22 7.89
C ASP A 66 -11.51 0.94 6.66
N ASN A 67 -10.91 0.68 5.48
CA ASN A 67 -11.66 0.26 4.28
C ASN A 67 -12.38 -1.09 4.43
N GLU A 68 -11.87 -2.00 5.28
CA GLU A 68 -12.54 -3.27 5.56
C GLU A 68 -13.77 -3.07 6.45
N ARG A 69 -13.69 -2.17 7.43
CA ARG A 69 -14.81 -1.81 8.32
C ARG A 69 -15.94 -1.14 7.56
N GLU A 70 -15.62 -0.11 6.76
CA GLU A 70 -16.61 0.56 5.89
C GLU A 70 -17.38 -0.46 5.04
N ARG A 71 -16.70 -1.43 4.42
CA ARG A 71 -17.36 -2.49 3.64
C ARG A 71 -18.23 -3.47 4.43
N ARG A 72 -18.02 -3.62 5.74
CA ARG A 72 -18.86 -4.48 6.59
C ARG A 72 -20.11 -3.72 7.06
N ASP A 73 -19.95 -2.42 7.29
CA ASP A 73 -21.00 -1.55 7.81
C ASP A 73 -21.89 -0.99 6.66
N GLU A 74 -21.39 -0.99 5.42
CA GLU A 74 -22.11 -0.53 4.21
C GLU A 74 -22.95 -1.65 3.56
N GLU A 75 -24.12 -1.92 4.13
CA GLU A 75 -25.28 -2.34 3.34
C GLU A 75 -26.01 -1.14 2.69
N GLU A 76 -25.72 0.13 3.03
CA GLU A 76 -26.63 1.24 2.60
C GLU A 76 -26.08 2.57 2.05
N GLU A 77 -24.81 3.00 2.14
CA GLU A 77 -24.45 4.32 1.58
C GLU A 77 -23.08 4.39 0.88
N GLU A 78 -23.05 5.15 -0.22
CA GLU A 78 -21.89 5.53 -1.05
C GLU A 78 -20.92 6.45 -0.28
N THR A 79 -20.58 6.11 0.95
CA THR A 79 -19.68 6.90 1.78
C THR A 79 -18.24 6.61 1.37
N GLY A 80 -17.50 7.67 1.07
CA GLY A 80 -16.26 7.57 0.30
C GLY A 80 -15.16 6.78 1.00
N ARG A 81 -14.78 5.64 0.40
CA ARG A 81 -13.60 4.81 0.73
C ARG A 81 -12.45 5.65 1.32
N VAL A 82 -11.97 5.27 2.51
CA VAL A 82 -10.79 5.93 3.10
C VAL A 82 -9.62 5.94 2.11
N ALA A 83 -9.03 7.11 1.90
CA ALA A 83 -7.90 7.29 1.01
C ALA A 83 -6.87 8.27 1.60
N ILE A 84 -5.59 8.04 1.31
CA ILE A 84 -4.51 8.95 1.70
C ILE A 84 -4.26 9.92 0.56
N ASN A 85 -4.48 11.21 0.80
CA ASN A 85 -4.20 12.26 -0.18
C ASN A 85 -2.80 12.84 0.01
N LEU A 86 -1.96 12.71 -1.03
CA LEU A 86 -0.62 13.27 -1.06
C LEU A 86 -0.59 14.54 -1.91
N ARG A 87 0.20 15.52 -1.49
CA ARG A 87 0.53 16.72 -2.27
C ARG A 87 2.03 16.80 -2.48
N PHE A 88 2.49 16.91 -3.72
CA PHE A 88 3.91 16.95 -4.06
C PHE A 88 4.18 17.77 -5.31
N ASN A 89 5.44 18.18 -5.48
CA ASN A 89 5.89 18.92 -6.65
C ASN A 89 6.30 17.90 -7.71
N ALA A 90 5.60 17.90 -8.83
CA ALA A 90 5.85 17.02 -9.96
C ALA A 90 6.65 17.76 -11.04
N ILE A 91 7.67 17.11 -11.58
CA ILE A 91 8.38 17.58 -12.77
C ILE A 91 7.60 17.06 -13.99
N ARG A 92 7.13 17.99 -14.84
CA ARG A 92 6.36 17.73 -16.05
C ARG A 92 6.99 18.39 -17.27
N ARG A 93 6.53 17.97 -18.45
CA ARG A 93 6.90 18.58 -19.72
C ARG A 93 5.68 19.19 -20.37
N THR A 94 5.84 20.36 -20.96
CA THR A 94 4.83 20.96 -21.84
C THR A 94 4.80 20.23 -23.19
N ALA A 95 3.80 20.52 -24.02
CA ALA A 95 3.73 19.98 -25.39
C ALA A 95 4.99 20.35 -26.22
N PHE A 96 5.62 21.49 -25.92
CA PHE A 96 6.88 21.93 -26.53
C PHE A 96 8.12 21.44 -25.76
N HIS A 97 8.00 20.39 -24.95
CA HIS A 97 9.09 19.77 -24.19
C HIS A 97 9.77 20.64 -23.12
N GLY A 98 9.20 21.81 -22.80
CA GLY A 98 9.69 22.66 -21.71
C GLY A 98 9.46 21.99 -20.34
N ILE A 99 10.50 21.95 -19.50
CA ILE A 99 10.43 21.36 -18.16
C ILE A 99 9.77 22.35 -17.21
N VAL A 100 8.71 21.93 -16.52
CA VAL A 100 8.00 22.74 -15.52
C VAL A 100 7.79 21.94 -14.25
N THR A 101 7.87 22.61 -13.11
CA THR A 101 7.51 22.04 -11.80
C THR A 101 6.11 22.52 -11.43
N ARG A 102 5.20 21.59 -11.14
CA ARG A 102 3.82 21.91 -10.74
C ARG A 102 3.44 21.18 -9.47
N ASN A 103 2.60 21.82 -8.65
CA ASN A 103 2.02 21.16 -7.48
C ASN A 103 0.91 20.22 -7.96
N GLU A 104 1.02 18.94 -7.62
CA GLU A 104 0.04 17.91 -7.95
C GLU A 104 -0.41 17.17 -6.69
N THR A 105 -1.58 16.56 -6.79
CA THR A 105 -2.13 15.69 -5.75
C THR A 105 -2.29 14.26 -6.28
N LYS A 106 -2.09 13.29 -5.41
CA LYS A 106 -2.38 11.88 -5.69
C LYS A 106 -3.15 11.26 -4.55
N THR A 107 -4.20 10.56 -4.89
CA THR A 107 -5.02 9.78 -3.96
C THR A 107 -4.53 8.34 -3.94
N CYS A 108 -4.18 7.86 -2.76
CA CYS A 108 -3.73 6.50 -2.51
C CYS A 108 -4.86 5.73 -1.82
N ALA A 109 -5.48 4.79 -2.54
CA ALA A 109 -6.57 3.96 -2.03
C ALA A 109 -6.35 2.50 -2.41
N PRO A 110 -6.74 1.54 -1.55
CA PRO A 110 -6.66 0.11 -1.88
C PRO A 110 -7.74 -0.25 -2.91
N VAL A 111 -7.34 -0.86 -4.03
CA VAL A 111 -8.27 -1.32 -5.08
C VAL A 111 -8.48 -2.83 -4.94
N LEU A 112 -9.51 -3.21 -4.19
CA LEU A 112 -9.77 -4.59 -3.80
C LEU A 112 -11.00 -5.22 -4.47
N VAL A 113 -11.46 -4.62 -5.58
CA VAL A 113 -12.68 -5.04 -6.31
C VAL A 113 -12.65 -6.46 -6.88
N LYS A 114 -11.50 -7.13 -6.87
CA LYS A 114 -11.32 -8.50 -7.40
C LYS A 114 -11.31 -9.58 -6.31
N ARG A 115 -11.57 -9.22 -5.05
CA ARG A 115 -11.55 -10.15 -3.93
C ARG A 115 -12.83 -10.02 -3.12
N LYS A 116 -13.39 -11.15 -2.70
CA LYS A 116 -14.43 -11.24 -1.70
C LYS A 116 -13.75 -11.41 -0.34
N PHE A 117 -13.93 -10.45 0.55
CA PHE A 117 -13.47 -10.59 1.94
C PHE A 117 -14.39 -11.57 2.66
N ILE A 118 -13.77 -12.52 3.33
CA ILE A 118 -14.41 -13.40 4.31
C ILE A 118 -14.08 -12.82 5.68
N ASP A 119 -14.80 -13.26 6.70
CA ASP A 119 -14.48 -12.88 8.06
C ASP A 119 -13.00 -13.16 8.43
N ASN A 120 -12.54 -12.46 9.46
CA ASN A 120 -11.21 -12.59 10.04
C ASN A 120 -10.03 -12.25 9.09
N ARG A 121 -10.19 -11.21 8.24
CA ARG A 121 -9.13 -10.67 7.35
C ARG A 121 -8.70 -11.61 6.22
N TYR A 122 -9.45 -12.66 5.97
CA TYR A 122 -9.23 -13.54 4.83
C TYR A 122 -9.97 -13.01 3.61
N SER A 123 -9.46 -13.29 2.41
CA SER A 123 -10.17 -12.96 1.18
C SER A 123 -9.92 -13.99 0.09
N LEU A 124 -10.97 -14.31 -0.66
CA LEU A 124 -10.92 -15.20 -1.81
C LEU A 124 -11.08 -14.40 -3.10
N PRO A 125 -10.43 -14.83 -4.19
CA PRO A 125 -10.74 -14.30 -5.51
C PRO A 125 -12.17 -14.70 -5.91
N TYR A 126 -12.83 -13.85 -6.70
CA TYR A 126 -14.09 -14.26 -7.33
C TYR A 126 -13.83 -15.47 -8.26
N GLY A 127 -14.75 -16.44 -8.22
CA GLY A 127 -14.62 -17.69 -8.98
C GLY A 127 -13.83 -18.80 -8.27
N PHE A 128 -13.35 -18.59 -7.04
CA PHE A 128 -12.73 -19.66 -6.25
C PHE A 128 -13.71 -20.82 -6.00
N ARG A 129 -13.30 -22.04 -6.36
CA ARG A 129 -13.98 -23.30 -6.04
C ARG A 129 -13.10 -24.11 -5.10
N ARG A 130 -13.70 -24.72 -4.07
CA ARG A 130 -12.99 -25.72 -3.26
C ARG A 130 -12.89 -27.00 -4.08
N GLU A 131 -11.67 -27.50 -4.24
CA GLU A 131 -11.40 -28.85 -4.74
C GLU A 131 -11.72 -29.90 -3.67
#